data_AF-A0A7R9BE86-F1
#
_entry.id   AF-A0A7R9BE86-F1
#
_cell.length_a   1.000
_cell.length_b   1.000
_cell.length_c   1.000
_cell.angle_alpha   90.00
_cell.angle_beta   90.00
_cell.angle_gamma   90.00
#
_symmetry.space_group_name_H-M   'P 1'
#
loop_
_entity.id
_entity.type
_entity.pdbx_description
1 polymer ?
#
loop_
_entity_poly.entity_id
_entity_poly.type
_entity_poly.pdbx_seq_one_letter_code
_entity_poly.pdbx_strand_id
1 'polypeptide(L)'
;MGSGVGGVRPGGRYENAFNDKLEKTMVRQEVVQPPTDMKVGPRSTTAFLSDGRIHPVRTRGFSAHGSTTKATQTEGTHTLVLDKVIHNYGGGLDLASGVYTVSVPGFYALTLSAHLESASNVANGSSVSVFKNDLDLVTRGYFGGQTTGSLSIFGELFLNIGDRLEARIKSNGAHMSKFFFSSRLMVATNVPLPLSQILVLLLMVLKRVYVETGVSHFKKPQKNRVRGASSRFPRSGAAPPPSRCAHTRKL
;
A
#
# COMPACT_ATOMS: atom_id res chain seq x y z
N MET A 1 44.18 -5.37 62.70
CA MET A 1 44.45 -3.91 62.61
C MET A 1 43.98 -3.43 61.24
N GLY A 2 43.23 -2.32 61.19
CA GLY A 2 42.78 -1.60 59.98
C GLY A 2 41.54 -2.22 59.33
N SER A 3 40.31 -1.92 59.75
CA SER A 3 39.55 -0.65 59.58
C SER A 3 39.14 -0.38 58.12
N GLY A 4 37.83 -0.26 57.91
CA GLY A 4 37.17 -0.29 56.61
C GLY A 4 36.92 1.06 55.96
N VAL A 5 36.30 1.04 54.77
CA VAL A 5 35.56 2.16 54.20
C VAL A 5 34.44 1.59 53.31
N GLY A 6 33.20 1.93 53.65
CA GLY A 6 32.03 1.69 52.82
C GLY A 6 31.94 2.70 51.66
N GLY A 7 31.43 2.25 50.53
CA GLY A 7 31.17 3.06 49.34
C GLY A 7 29.77 2.81 48.79
N VAL A 8 28.95 3.84 48.92
CA VAL A 8 27.51 3.96 48.65
C VAL A 8 27.15 3.67 47.18
N ARG A 9 26.10 2.87 46.94
CA ARG A 9 25.43 2.75 45.64
C ARG A 9 24.34 3.84 45.50
N PRO A 10 24.36 4.69 44.45
CA PRO A 10 23.25 5.59 44.18
C PRO A 10 22.13 4.82 43.48
N GLY A 11 21.17 4.33 44.25
CA GLY A 11 19.85 3.90 43.76
C GLY A 11 18.98 5.13 43.50
N GLY A 12 18.93 5.56 42.24
CA GLY A 12 18.11 6.68 41.79
C GLY A 12 16.61 6.36 41.90
N ARG A 13 16.00 6.82 43.00
CA ARG A 13 14.55 6.98 43.18
C ARG A 13 14.02 8.07 42.25
N TYR A 14 13.69 7.74 41.00
CA TYR A 14 12.94 8.66 40.12
C TYR A 14 11.77 8.02 39.35
N GLU A 15 11.43 6.74 39.57
CA GLU A 15 10.33 6.09 38.83
C GLU A 15 8.96 6.11 39.53
N ASN A 16 8.86 6.48 40.81
CA ASN A 16 7.61 6.30 41.56
C ASN A 16 6.75 7.57 41.78
N ALA A 17 7.12 8.72 41.21
CA ALA A 17 6.33 9.96 41.35
C ALA A 17 5.49 10.33 40.11
N PHE A 18 5.69 9.66 38.98
CA PHE A 18 4.96 9.97 37.74
C PHE A 18 3.65 9.18 37.60
N ASN A 19 3.56 7.98 38.20
CA ASN A 19 2.34 7.17 38.13
C ASN A 19 1.24 7.63 39.11
N ASP A 20 1.59 8.19 40.27
CA ASP A 20 0.60 8.63 41.27
C ASP A 20 -0.16 9.91 40.88
N LYS A 21 0.33 10.66 39.88
CA LYS A 21 -0.28 11.92 39.45
C LYS A 21 -1.20 11.78 38.22
N LEU A 22 -1.18 10.62 37.55
CA LEU A 22 -2.06 10.32 36.41
C LEU A 22 -3.42 9.76 36.85
N GLU A 23 -3.50 9.11 38.02
CA GLU A 23 -4.77 8.58 38.53
C GLU A 23 -5.71 9.64 39.12
N LYS A 24 -5.20 10.82 39.50
CA LYS A 24 -6.01 11.89 40.13
C LYS A 24 -6.57 12.93 39.17
N THR A 25 -6.31 12.83 37.86
CA THR A 25 -6.81 13.77 36.85
C THR A 25 -7.64 13.10 35.75
N MET A 26 -8.08 11.86 35.96
CA MET A 26 -9.16 11.29 35.16
C MET A 26 -10.48 11.88 35.63
N VAL A 27 -10.88 12.95 34.96
CA VAL A 27 -12.27 13.41 34.91
C VAL A 27 -13.12 12.16 34.69
N ARG A 28 -14.04 11.91 35.63
CA ARG A 28 -15.04 10.86 35.57
C ARG A 28 -15.94 11.17 34.37
N GLN A 29 -15.49 10.79 33.18
CA GLN A 29 -16.29 10.84 31.97
C GLN A 29 -17.38 9.81 32.19
N GLU A 30 -18.58 10.28 32.52
CA GLU A 30 -19.77 9.44 32.53
C GLU A 30 -19.80 8.73 31.18
N VAL A 31 -19.61 7.41 31.22
CA VAL A 31 -19.92 6.54 30.10
C VAL A 31 -21.44 6.58 29.98
N VAL A 32 -21.95 7.61 29.30
CA VAL A 32 -23.32 7.65 28.82
C VAL A 32 -23.42 6.48 27.86
N GLN A 33 -23.94 5.36 28.35
CA GLN A 33 -24.24 4.21 27.52
C GLN A 33 -25.17 4.71 26.42
N PRO A 34 -24.81 4.58 25.13
CA PRO A 34 -25.71 4.98 24.07
C PRO A 34 -27.00 4.16 24.23
N PRO A 35 -28.19 4.77 24.06
CA PRO A 35 -29.45 4.07 24.20
C PRO A 35 -29.42 2.83 23.32
N THR A 36 -29.69 1.68 23.95
CA THR A 36 -29.58 0.33 23.35
C THR A 36 -30.57 0.09 22.21
N ASP A 37 -31.39 1.09 21.88
CA ASP A 37 -32.47 1.05 20.89
C ASP A 37 -32.34 2.08 19.75
N MET A 38 -31.15 2.62 19.49
CA MET A 38 -30.93 3.25 18.19
C MET A 38 -30.80 2.17 17.10
N LYS A 39 -31.93 1.80 16.50
CA LYS A 39 -31.95 1.23 15.14
C LYS A 39 -31.26 2.24 14.23
N VAL A 40 -29.96 2.05 14.00
CA VAL A 40 -29.20 2.80 13.00
C VAL A 40 -29.77 2.39 11.65
N GLY A 41 -30.76 3.14 11.18
CA GLY A 41 -31.23 3.05 9.81
C GLY A 41 -30.05 3.28 8.86
N PRO A 42 -30.09 2.75 7.63
CA PRO A 42 -29.01 2.93 6.66
C PRO A 42 -28.71 4.42 6.51
N ARG A 43 -27.51 4.85 6.92
CA ARG A 43 -27.03 6.23 6.77
C ARG A 43 -26.92 6.54 5.28
N SER A 44 -27.99 7.08 4.71
CA SER A 44 -28.00 7.61 3.35
C SER A 44 -27.02 8.78 3.29
N THR A 45 -26.00 8.65 2.45
CA THR A 45 -25.09 9.77 2.18
C THR A 45 -25.80 10.64 1.14
N THR A 46 -26.18 11.87 1.48
CA THR A 46 -26.87 12.77 0.54
C THR A 46 -25.83 13.42 -0.38
N ALA A 47 -25.91 13.17 -1.69
CA ALA A 47 -25.21 14.01 -2.66
C ALA A 47 -26.17 15.08 -3.14
N PHE A 48 -25.69 16.31 -3.21
CA PHE A 48 -26.42 17.42 -3.83
C PHE A 48 -26.22 17.33 -5.34
N LEU A 49 -27.29 17.03 -6.07
CA LEU A 49 -27.30 17.18 -7.53
C LEU A 49 -27.53 18.65 -7.88
N SER A 50 -27.06 19.06 -9.05
CA SER A 50 -27.15 20.44 -9.57
C SER A 50 -28.58 20.93 -9.83
N ASP A 51 -29.58 20.05 -9.69
CA ASP A 51 -31.01 20.37 -9.82
C ASP A 51 -31.67 20.77 -8.49
N GLY A 52 -30.90 20.83 -7.40
CA GLY A 52 -31.38 21.20 -6.07
C GLY A 52 -32.23 20.12 -5.39
N ARG A 53 -32.37 18.92 -5.98
CA ARG A 53 -33.11 17.81 -5.39
C ARG A 53 -32.19 16.89 -4.62
N ILE A 54 -32.56 16.58 -3.38
CA ILE A 54 -31.88 15.57 -2.56
C ILE A 54 -32.33 14.20 -3.08
N HIS A 55 -31.57 13.62 -3.99
CA HIS A 55 -31.73 12.21 -4.29
C HIS A 55 -31.00 11.40 -3.23
N PRO A 56 -31.64 10.38 -2.61
CA PRO A 56 -30.93 9.47 -1.75
C PRO A 56 -29.90 8.74 -2.60
N VAL A 57 -28.64 9.16 -2.52
CA VAL A 57 -27.54 8.37 -3.07
C VAL A 57 -27.45 7.15 -2.19
N ARG A 58 -28.07 6.07 -2.67
CA ARG A 58 -27.94 4.78 -2.03
C ARG A 58 -26.45 4.49 -1.95
N THR A 59 -25.93 4.36 -0.74
CA THR A 59 -24.52 4.03 -0.52
C THR A 59 -24.16 2.83 -1.39
N ARG A 60 -23.00 2.91 -2.04
CA ARG A 60 -22.42 1.84 -2.85
C ARG A 60 -20.99 1.60 -2.40
N GLY A 61 -20.57 0.36 -2.54
CA GLY A 61 -19.24 -0.07 -2.17
C GLY A 61 -19.25 -1.26 -1.24
N PHE A 62 -18.09 -1.61 -0.74
CA PHE A 62 -17.89 -2.76 0.13
C PHE A 62 -16.75 -2.51 1.09
N SER A 63 -16.70 -3.31 2.14
CA SER A 63 -15.53 -3.47 2.99
C SER A 63 -15.47 -4.92 3.42
N ALA A 64 -14.35 -5.58 3.20
CA ALA A 64 -14.18 -7.00 3.46
C ALA A 64 -12.76 -7.30 3.92
N HIS A 65 -12.64 -8.36 4.70
CA HIS A 65 -11.37 -8.99 5.01
C HIS A 65 -11.15 -10.19 4.10
N GLY A 66 -9.88 -10.50 3.91
CA GLY A 66 -9.47 -11.80 3.45
C GLY A 66 -8.32 -12.31 4.29
N SER A 67 -8.25 -13.63 4.42
CA SER A 67 -7.08 -14.33 4.88
C SER A 67 -6.69 -15.35 3.82
N THR A 68 -5.48 -15.23 3.30
CA THR A 68 -4.88 -16.26 2.45
C THR A 68 -4.22 -17.32 3.34
N THR A 69 -5.01 -17.97 4.20
CA THR A 69 -4.54 -19.08 5.05
C THR A 69 -4.27 -20.38 4.26
N LYS A 70 -4.57 -20.42 2.95
CA LYS A 70 -4.65 -21.69 2.21
C LYS A 70 -3.69 -21.89 1.04
N ALA A 71 -2.83 -20.94 0.70
CA ALA A 71 -1.84 -21.19 -0.34
C ALA A 71 -0.54 -20.46 -0.02
N THR A 72 0.54 -21.23 0.18
CA THR A 72 1.89 -20.77 -0.09
C THR A 72 1.83 -20.22 -1.51
N GLN A 73 1.81 -18.89 -1.65
CA GLN A 73 1.75 -18.31 -2.97
C GLN A 73 3.10 -18.58 -3.62
N THR A 74 3.11 -19.54 -4.53
CA THR A 74 4.20 -19.71 -5.49
C THR A 74 4.41 -18.38 -6.21
N GLU A 75 5.66 -18.12 -6.62
CA GLU A 75 5.99 -16.90 -7.35
C GLU A 75 4.98 -16.63 -8.47
N GLY A 76 4.47 -15.40 -8.53
CA GLY A 76 3.43 -15.04 -9.49
C GLY A 76 2.44 -13.99 -9.01
N THR A 77 1.46 -13.70 -9.86
CA THR A 77 0.38 -12.75 -9.57
C THR A 77 -0.88 -13.53 -9.19
N HIS A 78 -1.42 -13.26 -8.01
CA HIS A 78 -2.59 -13.94 -7.47
C HIS A 78 -3.67 -12.94 -7.10
N THR A 79 -4.92 -13.23 -7.45
CA THR A 79 -6.07 -12.45 -6.98
C THR A 79 -6.33 -12.74 -5.51
N LEU A 80 -6.60 -11.68 -4.75
CA LEU A 80 -6.88 -11.76 -3.34
C LEU A 80 -8.34 -12.11 -3.10
N VAL A 81 -8.58 -13.34 -2.62
CA VAL A 81 -9.93 -13.82 -2.28
C VAL A 81 -10.34 -13.31 -0.90
N LEU A 82 -11.52 -12.69 -0.83
CA LEU A 82 -12.10 -12.14 0.38
C LEU A 82 -12.95 -13.21 1.07
N ASP A 83 -12.74 -13.43 2.36
CA ASP A 83 -13.41 -14.50 3.13
C ASP A 83 -14.53 -13.96 4.03
N LYS A 84 -14.46 -12.68 4.42
CA LYS A 84 -15.40 -12.08 5.36
C LYS A 84 -15.84 -10.70 4.89
N VAL A 85 -17.12 -10.59 4.54
CA VAL A 85 -17.77 -9.29 4.27
C VAL A 85 -18.11 -8.60 5.58
N ILE A 86 -17.71 -7.34 5.70
CA ILE A 86 -18.22 -6.44 6.75
C ILE A 86 -19.41 -5.66 6.20
N HIS A 87 -19.27 -5.10 4.99
CA HIS A 87 -20.31 -4.37 4.28
C HIS A 87 -20.26 -4.67 2.78
N ASN A 88 -21.43 -4.78 2.13
CA ASN A 88 -21.56 -4.93 0.68
C ASN A 88 -22.76 -4.10 0.17
N TYR A 89 -22.62 -2.79 0.22
CA TYR A 89 -23.68 -1.86 -0.14
C TYR A 89 -23.95 -1.91 -1.65
N GLY A 90 -25.16 -2.37 -2.00
CA GLY A 90 -25.57 -2.55 -3.39
C GLY A 90 -25.18 -3.90 -4.00
N GLY A 91 -24.58 -4.82 -3.22
CA GLY A 91 -24.39 -6.21 -3.64
C GLY A 91 -23.41 -6.42 -4.79
N GLY A 92 -22.46 -5.51 -5.00
CA GLY A 92 -21.52 -5.58 -6.13
C GLY A 92 -20.31 -6.51 -5.90
N LEU A 93 -20.03 -6.90 -4.65
CA LEU A 93 -18.89 -7.76 -4.33
C LEU A 93 -19.23 -9.25 -4.49
N ASP A 94 -18.48 -9.95 -5.33
CA ASP A 94 -18.42 -11.41 -5.38
C ASP A 94 -17.29 -11.92 -4.48
N LEU A 95 -17.65 -12.72 -3.48
CA LEU A 95 -16.71 -13.29 -2.52
C LEU A 95 -15.84 -14.40 -3.11
N ALA A 96 -16.39 -15.18 -4.05
CA ALA A 96 -15.68 -16.31 -4.62
C ALA A 96 -14.47 -15.83 -5.43
N SER A 97 -14.64 -14.75 -6.19
CA SER A 97 -13.57 -14.16 -6.99
C SER A 97 -12.84 -13.00 -6.29
N GLY A 98 -13.41 -12.43 -5.23
CA GLY A 98 -12.89 -11.19 -4.60
C GLY A 98 -13.06 -9.94 -5.48
N VAL A 99 -13.96 -9.98 -6.47
CA VAL A 99 -14.14 -8.91 -7.46
C VAL A 99 -15.37 -8.09 -7.11
N TYR A 100 -15.22 -6.77 -7.10
CA TYR A 100 -16.33 -5.84 -6.96
C TYR A 100 -16.73 -5.26 -8.33
N THR A 101 -17.99 -5.43 -8.72
CA THR A 101 -18.55 -4.84 -9.93
C THR A 101 -19.33 -3.58 -9.59
N VAL A 102 -18.98 -2.50 -10.26
CA VAL A 102 -19.54 -1.17 -10.02
C VAL A 102 -20.95 -1.09 -10.61
N SER A 103 -21.93 -0.75 -9.77
CA SER A 103 -23.34 -0.61 -10.17
C SER A 103 -23.78 0.83 -10.41
N VAL A 104 -22.98 1.81 -9.96
CA VAL A 104 -23.28 3.25 -10.06
C VAL A 104 -21.99 3.98 -10.45
N PRO A 105 -22.02 4.84 -11.49
CA PRO A 105 -20.84 5.58 -11.88
C PRO A 105 -20.51 6.67 -10.86
N GLY A 106 -19.23 6.94 -10.66
CA GLY A 106 -18.81 8.01 -9.76
C GLY A 106 -17.38 7.88 -9.23
N PHE A 107 -17.05 8.75 -8.27
CA PHE A 107 -15.77 8.70 -7.56
C PHE A 107 -15.86 7.78 -6.36
N TYR A 108 -14.96 6.79 -6.31
CA TYR A 108 -14.84 5.83 -5.22
C TYR A 108 -13.55 6.06 -4.46
N ALA A 109 -13.64 6.14 -3.13
CA ALA A 109 -12.50 6.02 -2.26
C ALA A 109 -12.13 4.54 -2.12
N LEU A 110 -10.83 4.26 -2.18
CA LEU A 110 -10.25 2.92 -2.07
C LEU A 110 -9.29 2.88 -0.91
N THR A 111 -9.35 1.78 -0.18
CA THR A 111 -8.42 1.47 0.90
C THR A 111 -8.12 -0.01 0.86
N LEU A 112 -6.85 -0.35 0.73
CA LEU A 112 -6.35 -1.71 0.80
C LEU A 112 -5.21 -1.74 1.80
N SER A 113 -5.35 -2.53 2.86
CA SER A 113 -4.30 -2.77 3.84
C SER A 113 -3.97 -4.25 3.87
N ALA A 114 -2.70 -4.61 3.75
CA ALA A 114 -2.25 -5.98 3.72
C ALA A 114 -1.13 -6.18 4.75
N HIS A 115 -1.19 -7.30 5.48
CA HIS A 115 -0.11 -7.79 6.32
C HIS A 115 0.58 -8.94 5.59
N LEU A 116 1.85 -8.75 5.30
CA LEU A 116 2.69 -9.70 4.60
C LEU A 116 3.67 -10.33 5.59
N GLU A 117 3.89 -11.61 5.41
CA GLU A 117 4.84 -12.42 6.14
C GLU A 117 5.67 -13.22 5.13
N SER A 118 6.91 -13.53 5.47
CA SER A 118 7.79 -14.31 4.63
C SER A 118 8.69 -15.15 5.52
N ALA A 119 8.91 -16.40 5.11
CA ALA A 119 9.81 -17.32 5.80
C ALA A 119 11.28 -16.86 5.75
N SER A 120 11.64 -16.05 4.76
CA SER A 120 13.00 -15.51 4.57
C SER A 120 12.97 -14.09 4.04
N ASN A 121 14.08 -13.36 4.17
CA ASN A 121 14.22 -12.05 3.56
C ASN A 121 14.05 -12.16 2.03
N VAL A 122 12.94 -11.63 1.50
CA VAL A 122 12.67 -11.65 0.06
C VAL A 122 13.47 -10.54 -0.60
N ALA A 123 14.54 -10.91 -1.32
CA ALA A 123 15.42 -9.94 -1.99
C ALA A 123 14.70 -9.14 -3.10
N ASN A 124 13.74 -9.75 -3.79
CA ASN A 124 13.03 -9.15 -4.92
C ASN A 124 11.66 -8.53 -4.56
N GLY A 125 11.33 -8.54 -3.27
CA GLY A 125 10.12 -8.02 -2.67
C GLY A 125 8.79 -8.53 -3.22
N SER A 126 7.73 -8.43 -2.43
CA SER A 126 6.36 -8.68 -2.88
C SER A 126 5.61 -7.36 -2.99
N SER A 127 4.64 -7.28 -3.89
CA SER A 127 3.83 -6.07 -4.05
C SER A 127 2.36 -6.37 -4.12
N VAL A 128 1.55 -5.49 -3.55
CA VAL A 128 0.08 -5.54 -3.68
C VAL A 128 -0.36 -4.37 -4.54
N SER A 129 -1.35 -4.61 -5.41
CA SER A 129 -1.90 -3.59 -6.31
C SER A 129 -3.41 -3.78 -6.47
N VAL A 130 -4.12 -2.70 -6.81
CA VAL A 130 -5.55 -2.73 -7.15
C VAL A 130 -5.68 -2.69 -8.65
N PHE A 131 -6.53 -3.54 -9.22
CA PHE A 131 -6.78 -3.61 -10.65
C PHE A 131 -8.16 -3.07 -10.99
N LYS A 132 -8.27 -2.36 -12.12
CA LYS A 132 -9.53 -1.94 -12.73
C LYS A 132 -9.61 -2.56 -14.12
N ASN A 133 -10.59 -3.43 -14.35
CA ASN A 133 -10.76 -4.11 -15.65
C ASN A 133 -9.45 -4.74 -16.14
N ASP A 134 -8.77 -5.50 -15.28
CA ASP A 134 -7.45 -6.11 -15.54
C ASP A 134 -6.27 -5.13 -15.76
N LEU A 135 -6.51 -3.83 -15.70
CA LEU A 135 -5.45 -2.81 -15.71
C LEU A 135 -4.93 -2.58 -14.29
N ASP A 136 -3.63 -2.77 -14.09
CA ASP A 136 -2.95 -2.46 -12.83
C ASP A 136 -3.02 -0.95 -12.57
N LEU A 137 -3.80 -0.54 -11.57
CA LEU A 137 -3.85 0.84 -11.14
C LEU A 137 -2.61 1.09 -10.29
N VAL A 138 -1.87 2.16 -10.62
CA VAL A 138 -0.57 2.52 -10.04
C VAL A 138 -0.66 2.98 -8.57
N THR A 139 -1.19 2.12 -7.71
CA THR A 139 -1.00 2.18 -6.27
C THR A 139 -0.42 0.83 -5.87
N ARG A 140 0.88 0.71 -6.08
CA ARG A 140 1.66 -0.43 -5.63
C ARG A 140 2.26 -0.10 -4.29
N GLY A 141 2.12 -1.03 -3.38
CA GLY A 141 2.97 -1.05 -2.20
C GLY A 141 4.00 -2.16 -2.30
N TYR A 142 5.22 -1.89 -1.84
CA TYR A 142 6.36 -2.79 -1.95
C TYR A 142 6.82 -3.26 -0.57
N PHE A 143 7.15 -4.55 -0.47
CA PHE A 143 7.66 -5.20 0.72
C PHE A 143 8.94 -5.96 0.39
N GLY A 144 10.09 -5.56 0.93
CA GLY A 144 11.36 -6.27 0.71
C GLY A 144 12.34 -6.07 1.88
N GLY A 145 13.19 -7.06 2.12
CA GLY A 145 14.24 -7.01 3.15
C GLY A 145 13.81 -7.23 4.61
N GLN A 146 12.56 -7.65 4.85
CA GLN A 146 12.07 -8.05 6.17
C GLN A 146 11.25 -9.34 6.08
N THR A 147 11.01 -10.00 7.21
CA THR A 147 10.18 -11.20 7.34
C THR A 147 8.70 -10.89 7.58
N THR A 148 8.37 -9.71 8.10
CA THR A 148 6.98 -9.29 8.34
C THR A 148 6.82 -7.81 8.03
N GLY A 149 5.67 -7.41 7.48
CA GLY A 149 5.40 -5.99 7.23
C GLY A 149 3.93 -5.71 6.91
N SER A 150 3.57 -4.44 7.03
CA SER A 150 2.24 -3.97 6.69
C SER A 150 2.32 -2.98 5.54
N LEU A 151 1.39 -3.10 4.61
CA LEU A 151 1.26 -2.26 3.46
C LEU A 151 -0.12 -1.62 3.45
N SER A 152 -0.21 -0.36 3.06
CA SER A 152 -1.51 0.30 2.85
C SER A 152 -1.50 1.14 1.59
N ILE A 153 -2.59 1.03 0.85
CA ILE A 153 -2.87 1.65 -0.43
C ILE A 153 -4.15 2.46 -0.25
N PHE A 154 -4.07 3.75 -0.54
CA PHE A 154 -5.20 4.67 -0.52
C PHE A 154 -5.29 5.34 -1.87
N GLY A 155 -6.50 5.56 -2.36
CA GLY A 155 -6.69 6.25 -3.63
C GLY A 155 -8.14 6.60 -3.89
N GLU A 156 -8.33 7.44 -4.88
CA GLU A 156 -9.65 7.82 -5.38
C GLU A 156 -9.69 7.52 -6.87
N LEU A 157 -10.74 6.85 -7.32
CA LEU A 157 -10.88 6.48 -8.73
C LEU A 157 -12.28 6.79 -9.22
N PHE A 158 -12.34 7.30 -10.45
CA PHE A 158 -13.59 7.34 -11.19
C PHE A 158 -13.88 5.96 -11.79
N LEU A 159 -15.07 5.44 -11.51
CA LEU A 159 -15.54 4.15 -11.99
C LEU A 159 -16.86 4.32 -12.73
N ASN A 160 -16.99 3.60 -13.85
CA ASN A 160 -18.21 3.47 -14.63
C ASN A 160 -19.00 2.23 -14.19
N ILE A 161 -20.29 2.17 -14.56
CA ILE A 161 -21.08 0.94 -14.41
C ILE A 161 -20.40 -0.19 -15.16
N GLY A 162 -20.28 -1.35 -14.51
CA GLY A 162 -19.65 -2.54 -15.06
C GLY A 162 -18.13 -2.61 -14.85
N ASP A 163 -17.49 -1.51 -14.43
CA ASP A 163 -16.07 -1.56 -14.05
C ASP A 163 -15.86 -2.57 -12.91
N ARG A 164 -14.81 -3.37 -13.02
CA ARG A 164 -14.43 -4.41 -12.06
C ARG A 164 -13.22 -3.97 -11.27
N LEU A 165 -13.32 -4.04 -9.95
CA LEU A 165 -12.22 -3.82 -9.03
C LEU A 165 -11.81 -5.11 -8.34
N GLU A 166 -10.51 -5.36 -8.28
CA GLU A 166 -9.95 -6.48 -7.54
C GLU A 166 -8.59 -6.10 -6.97
N ALA A 167 -8.17 -6.78 -5.91
CA ALA A 167 -6.82 -6.64 -5.38
C ALA A 167 -6.01 -7.87 -5.81
N ARG A 168 -4.77 -7.65 -6.25
CA ARG A 168 -3.85 -8.73 -6.57
C ARG A 168 -2.52 -8.52 -5.86
N ILE A 169 -1.87 -9.62 -5.52
CA ILE A 169 -0.51 -9.63 -5.00
C ILE A 169 0.40 -10.26 -6.05
N LYS A 170 1.53 -9.61 -6.32
CA LYS A 170 2.66 -10.21 -6.98
C LYS A 170 3.61 -10.70 -5.89
N SER A 171 3.55 -11.99 -5.61
CA SER A 171 4.41 -12.62 -4.60
C SER A 171 5.70 -13.09 -5.24
N ASN A 172 6.81 -12.81 -4.55
CA ASN A 172 8.13 -13.40 -4.81
C ASN A 172 8.53 -14.30 -3.62
N GLY A 173 7.59 -15.08 -3.09
CA GLY A 173 7.80 -15.98 -1.95
C GLY A 173 7.32 -15.46 -0.59
N ALA A 174 6.70 -14.28 -0.53
CA ALA A 174 5.98 -13.85 0.67
C ALA A 174 4.56 -14.44 0.67
N HIS A 175 4.05 -14.81 1.84
CA HIS A 175 2.65 -15.14 2.05
C HIS A 175 1.94 -13.97 2.71
N MET A 176 0.71 -13.71 2.31
CA MET A 176 -0.12 -12.70 2.97
C MET A 176 -0.92 -13.40 4.07
N SER A 177 -0.83 -12.94 5.32
CA SER A 177 -1.55 -13.59 6.42
C SER A 177 -2.95 -13.01 6.58
N LYS A 178 -3.08 -11.69 6.44
CA LYS A 178 -4.35 -10.95 6.55
C LYS A 178 -4.36 -9.74 5.64
N PHE A 179 -5.53 -9.39 5.14
CA PHE A 179 -5.74 -8.11 4.46
C PHE A 179 -7.16 -7.60 4.65
N PHE A 180 -7.33 -6.32 4.34
CA PHE A 180 -8.57 -5.58 4.36
C PHE A 180 -8.68 -4.80 3.06
N PHE A 181 -9.80 -4.95 2.36
CA PHE A 181 -10.08 -4.22 1.14
C PHE A 181 -11.43 -3.54 1.23
N SER A 182 -11.46 -2.25 0.92
CA SER A 182 -12.65 -1.42 0.96
C SER A 182 -12.69 -0.50 -0.25
N SER A 183 -13.90 -0.34 -0.78
CA SER A 183 -14.24 0.68 -1.76
C SER A 183 -15.55 1.33 -1.35
N ARG A 184 -15.64 2.66 -1.42
CA ARG A 184 -16.88 3.37 -1.10
C ARG A 184 -17.13 4.47 -2.11
N LEU A 185 -18.35 4.48 -2.67
CA LEU A 185 -18.82 5.59 -3.49
C LEU A 185 -18.89 6.85 -2.63
N MET A 186 -18.11 7.85 -3.00
CA MET A 186 -18.13 9.18 -2.39
C MET A 186 -19.14 10.08 -3.09
N VAL A 187 -19.07 10.11 -4.42
CA VAL A 187 -19.89 10.99 -5.26
C VAL A 187 -20.44 10.20 -6.42
N ALA A 188 -21.76 10.03 -6.48
CA ALA A 188 -22.45 9.47 -7.64
C ALA A 188 -22.47 10.50 -8.77
N THR A 189 -22.20 10.05 -9.99
CA THR A 189 -22.35 10.88 -11.19
C THR A 189 -23.44 10.25 -12.05
N ASN A 190 -24.56 10.95 -12.22
CA ASN A 190 -25.64 10.50 -13.12
C ASN A 190 -25.32 10.75 -14.60
N VAL A 191 -24.20 11.40 -14.89
CA VAL A 191 -23.79 11.75 -16.24
C VAL A 191 -22.52 10.95 -16.55
N PRO A 192 -22.48 10.12 -17.60
CA PRO A 192 -21.21 9.61 -18.11
C PRO A 192 -20.32 10.84 -18.37
N LEU A 193 -19.09 10.82 -17.85
CA LEU A 193 -18.20 11.98 -17.99
C LEU A 193 -18.16 12.39 -19.48
N PRO A 194 -18.41 13.67 -19.80
CA PRO A 194 -18.33 14.11 -21.19
C PRO A 194 -16.96 13.76 -21.75
N LEU A 195 -16.87 13.43 -23.04
CA LEU A 195 -15.63 13.02 -23.71
C LEU A 195 -14.45 13.96 -23.42
N SER A 196 -14.71 15.25 -23.18
CA SER A 196 -13.72 16.23 -22.76
C SER A 196 -13.09 15.92 -21.39
N GLN A 197 -13.87 15.50 -20.39
CA GLN A 197 -13.35 15.10 -19.08
C GLN A 197 -12.64 13.75 -19.13
N ILE A 198 -13.11 12.84 -19.99
CA ILE A 198 -12.38 11.59 -20.27
C ILE A 198 -11.01 11.90 -20.86
N LEU A 199 -10.92 12.85 -21.80
CA LEU A 199 -9.66 13.29 -22.41
C LEU A 199 -8.71 13.91 -21.38
N VAL A 200 -9.21 14.72 -20.44
CA VAL A 200 -8.39 15.29 -19.36
C VAL A 200 -7.83 14.20 -18.44
N LEU A 201 -8.67 13.25 -18.03
CA LEU A 201 -8.22 12.09 -17.24
C LEU A 201 -7.18 11.26 -18.00
N LEU A 202 -7.39 11.01 -19.29
CA LEU A 202 -6.43 10.30 -20.15
C LEU A 202 -5.10 11.04 -20.21
N LEU A 203 -5.10 12.37 -20.38
CA LEU A 203 -3.89 13.19 -20.39
C LEU A 203 -3.17 13.16 -19.03
N MET A 204 -3.90 13.15 -17.91
CA MET A 204 -3.29 13.02 -16.58
C MET A 204 -2.63 11.65 -16.40
N VAL A 205 -3.26 10.57 -16.85
CA VAL A 205 -2.68 9.22 -16.82
C VAL A 205 -1.44 9.14 -17.72
N LEU A 206 -1.52 9.63 -18.96
CA LEU A 206 -0.39 9.66 -19.89
C LEU A 206 0.79 10.47 -19.33
N LYS A 207 0.51 11.62 -18.70
CA LYS A 207 1.54 12.44 -18.04
C LYS A 207 2.19 11.68 -16.90
N ARG A 208 1.42 10.95 -16.09
CA ARG A 208 1.95 10.14 -14.99
C ARG A 208 2.81 8.98 -15.52
N VAL A 209 2.33 8.25 -16.53
CA VAL A 209 3.10 7.20 -17.21
C VAL A 209 4.39 7.75 -17.80
N TYR A 210 4.34 8.93 -18.44
CA TYR A 210 5.53 9.59 -18.99
C TYR A 210 6.57 9.94 -17.90
N VAL A 211 6.12 10.37 -16.73
CA VAL A 211 6.99 10.68 -15.59
C VAL A 211 7.58 9.40 -14.98
N GLU A 212 6.78 8.35 -14.80
CA GLU A 212 7.22 7.10 -14.16
C GLU A 212 8.08 6.22 -15.07
N THR A 213 7.87 6.24 -16.39
CA THR A 213 8.68 5.47 -17.35
C THR A 213 10.06 6.08 -17.63
N GLY A 214 10.35 7.27 -17.08
CA GLY A 214 11.68 7.84 -17.15
C GLY A 214 12.17 8.05 -18.58
N VAL A 215 11.29 8.37 -19.53
CA VAL A 215 11.69 8.84 -20.88
C VAL A 215 12.23 10.28 -20.76
N SER A 216 13.13 10.53 -19.81
CA SER A 216 13.95 11.73 -19.72
C SER A 216 15.33 11.51 -20.35
N HIS A 217 15.55 10.40 -21.05
CA HIS A 217 16.76 10.20 -21.86
C HIS A 217 16.65 10.84 -23.26
N PHE A 218 16.12 12.06 -23.35
CA PHE A 218 16.65 12.99 -24.34
C PHE A 218 18.03 13.43 -23.84
N LYS A 219 19.04 12.57 -24.06
CA LYS A 219 20.44 12.96 -23.97
C LYS A 219 20.56 14.19 -24.84
N LYS A 220 20.68 15.38 -24.22
CA LYS A 220 21.13 16.58 -24.94
C LYS A 220 22.36 16.14 -25.75
N PRO A 221 22.43 16.40 -27.07
CA PRO A 221 23.59 16.04 -27.84
C PRO A 221 24.79 16.61 -27.11
N GLN A 222 25.65 15.72 -26.62
CA GLN A 222 26.88 16.11 -25.96
C GLN A 222 27.64 16.89 -27.02
N LYS A 223 27.69 18.22 -26.87
CA LYS A 223 28.44 19.10 -27.75
C LYS A 223 29.90 18.67 -27.54
N ASN A 224 30.39 17.81 -28.44
CA ASN A 224 31.76 17.34 -28.47
C ASN A 224 32.65 18.57 -28.60
N ARG A 225 33.05 19.11 -27.45
CA ARG A 225 34.09 20.12 -27.36
C ARG A 225 35.38 19.37 -27.68
N VAL A 226 35.75 19.42 -28.96
CA VAL A 226 37.08 19.06 -29.45
C VAL A 226 38.08 19.88 -28.64
N ARG A 227 38.59 19.31 -27.53
CA ARG A 227 39.78 19.81 -26.86
C ARG A 227 40.94 19.21 -27.64
N GLY A 228 41.74 20.10 -28.21
CA GLY A 228 42.94 19.79 -28.96
C GLY A 228 43.84 18.83 -28.20
N ALA A 229 44.47 17.96 -28.98
CA ALA A 229 45.49 17.02 -28.58
C ALA A 229 46.58 17.72 -27.75
N SER A 230 46.82 17.20 -26.54
CA SER A 230 48.11 17.33 -25.89
C SER A 230 48.68 15.92 -25.78
N SER A 231 49.61 15.63 -26.69
CA SER A 231 50.44 14.44 -26.70
C SER A 231 51.25 14.35 -25.42
N ARG A 232 51.00 13.32 -24.59
CA ARG A 232 52.00 12.81 -23.66
C ARG A 232 52.14 11.30 -23.84
N PHE A 233 53.40 10.92 -24.00
CA PHE A 233 53.96 9.63 -24.32
C PHE A 233 53.53 8.48 -23.38
N PRO A 234 53.59 7.23 -23.86
CA PRO A 234 53.29 6.05 -23.05
C PRO A 234 54.43 5.77 -22.07
N ARG A 235 54.10 5.65 -20.77
CA ARG A 235 54.98 4.96 -19.82
C ARG A 235 54.65 3.49 -19.81
N SER A 236 55.64 2.71 -20.20
CA SER A 236 55.76 1.27 -20.09
C SER A 236 55.64 0.77 -18.65
N GLY A 237 55.01 -0.40 -18.50
CA GLY A 237 55.50 -1.43 -17.58
C GLY A 237 54.82 -1.52 -16.21
N ALA A 238 53.88 -2.45 -16.10
CA ALA A 238 53.75 -3.30 -14.91
C ALA A 238 53.05 -4.61 -15.32
N ALA A 239 53.78 -5.72 -15.23
CA ALA A 239 53.31 -7.05 -15.51
C ALA A 239 52.31 -7.53 -14.43
N PRO A 240 51.32 -8.39 -14.78
CA PRO A 240 50.45 -9.03 -13.80
C PRO A 240 51.21 -10.10 -12.99
N PRO A 241 50.97 -10.23 -11.67
CA PRO A 241 51.56 -11.30 -10.87
C PRO A 241 50.92 -12.67 -11.18
N PRO A 242 51.67 -13.77 -11.03
CA PRO A 242 51.26 -15.10 -11.45
C PRO A 242 50.19 -15.73 -10.56
N SER A 243 49.28 -16.43 -11.23
CA SER A 243 48.28 -17.36 -10.70
C SER A 243 48.91 -18.45 -9.82
N ARG A 244 48.49 -18.54 -8.55
CA ARG A 244 48.78 -19.71 -7.70
C ARG A 244 47.70 -20.76 -7.86
N CYS A 245 48.08 -21.87 -8.47
CA CYS A 245 47.45 -23.18 -8.29
C CYS A 245 47.70 -23.66 -6.86
N ALA A 246 46.66 -24.19 -6.19
CA ALA A 246 46.82 -25.00 -4.99
C ALA A 246 46.07 -26.33 -5.17
N HIS A 247 46.87 -27.39 -5.24
CA HIS A 247 46.47 -28.79 -5.27
C HIS A 247 46.12 -29.28 -3.85
N THR A 248 45.01 -30.03 -3.76
CA THR A 248 44.76 -31.26 -2.97
C THR A 248 45.46 -31.48 -1.62
N ARG A 249 44.66 -31.83 -0.59
CA ARG A 249 44.89 -33.08 0.18
C ARG A 249 43.59 -33.61 0.77
N LYS A 250 43.21 -34.82 0.36
CA LYS A 250 42.32 -35.72 1.10
C LYS A 250 43.16 -36.45 2.14
N LEU A 251 42.64 -36.57 3.36
CA LEU A 251 42.80 -37.70 4.28
C LEU A 251 41.44 -37.91 4.93
#